data_AF-A0A7W1YN35-F1
#
_entry.id   AF-A0A7W1YN35-F1
#
_cell.length_a   1.000
_cell.length_b   1.000
_cell.length_c   1.000
_cell.angle_alpha   90.00
_cell.angle_beta   90.00
_cell.angle_gamma   90.00
#
_symmetry.space_group_name_H-M   'P 1'
#
loop_
_entity.id
_entity.type
_entity.pdbx_description
1 polymer ?
#
loop_
_entity_poly.entity_id
_entity_poly.type
_entity_poly.pdbx_seq_one_letter_code
_entity_poly.pdbx_strand_id
1 'polypeptide(L)'
;VPYGDPNFGRLQACGCKSQEIAQSRAEKLRELSRLGPLATKSFAGFVPNRGASAYSKVALEVALRVAKEFADVPEGWLVLTGPSGSGKTHLAAAITNTVLERAGGALWVFVPDFLDHLRTTFSPQSEVSYDELFSMVRDAPLLALDDLGAHSSSSWAEEKLYQILAHRYDAQLPTVITTSRLLDSFDGRLRSRLEDAELSRVVAVVGYTSEVVNRLMGLSFDLIRRMTFASYDPQPYALEEAQRNSYNLSQAFGVVQSYGRDPNQHKWLVLLGKHGTGKTHLAAAVANERLERGLPTLFMVTPDLLDALRASFGGEGNGSYDKVFYEVRATPFLILDDFGAESATAWAKEKLYQVLNYRYNAQLPTLITTNQPLDALDPALQSRMSDQEYCGVLPVFAPDYRKTRSGLWQRRPR
;
A
#
# COMPACT_ATOMS: atom_id res chain seq x y z
N VAL A 1 -13.82 39.80 31.43
CA VAL A 1 -14.32 38.95 32.55
C VAL A 1 -14.08 39.66 33.89
N PRO A 2 -14.85 39.37 34.96
CA PRO A 2 -14.70 40.01 36.27
C PRO A 2 -13.50 39.49 37.08
N TYR A 3 -13.10 40.23 38.11
CA TYR A 3 -11.99 39.89 39.01
C TYR A 3 -12.26 38.55 39.72
N GLY A 4 -11.38 37.56 39.51
CA GLY A 4 -11.54 36.18 39.98
C GLY A 4 -11.77 35.14 38.87
N ASP A 5 -12.03 35.56 37.62
CA ASP A 5 -12.12 34.67 36.46
C ASP A 5 -10.71 34.22 35.99
N PRO A 6 -10.50 32.95 35.61
CA PRO A 6 -9.21 32.45 35.10
C PRO A 6 -8.65 33.23 33.89
N ASN A 7 -9.52 33.93 33.17
CA ASN A 7 -9.19 34.73 32.00
C ASN A 7 -9.09 36.23 32.32
N PHE A 8 -9.15 36.64 33.59
CA PHE A 8 -9.00 38.04 34.00
C PHE A 8 -7.60 38.56 33.67
N GLY A 9 -7.53 39.66 32.90
CA GLY A 9 -6.26 40.24 32.44
C GLY A 9 -5.62 39.53 31.24
N ARG A 10 -6.23 38.45 30.69
CA ARG A 10 -5.75 37.82 29.45
C ARG A 10 -6.37 38.49 28.23
N LEU A 11 -5.53 38.94 27.32
CA LEU A 11 -5.95 39.40 26.00
C LEU A 11 -6.50 38.20 25.21
N GLN A 12 -7.81 38.12 25.03
CA GLN A 12 -8.44 37.18 24.10
C GLN A 12 -8.78 37.92 22.81
N ALA A 13 -8.35 37.38 21.67
CA ALA A 13 -8.74 37.90 20.37
C ALA A 13 -10.26 37.77 20.21
N CYS A 14 -10.92 38.85 19.80
CA CYS A 14 -12.33 38.82 19.41
C CYS A 14 -12.53 37.77 18.29
N GLY A 15 -13.67 37.08 18.26
CA GLY A 15 -13.98 36.08 17.24
C GLY A 15 -13.77 36.59 15.80
N CYS A 16 -14.10 37.86 15.54
CA CYS A 16 -13.84 38.51 14.24
C CYS A 16 -12.34 38.62 13.93
N LYS A 17 -11.51 38.94 14.93
CA LYS A 17 -10.06 39.08 14.71
C LYS A 17 -9.38 37.73 14.53
N SER A 18 -9.86 36.70 15.22
CA SER A 18 -9.43 35.32 14.99
C SER A 18 -9.78 34.83 13.59
N GLN A 19 -10.96 35.18 13.06
CA GLN A 19 -11.36 34.88 11.69
C GLN A 19 -10.49 35.60 10.65
N GLU A 20 -10.23 36.91 10.83
CA GLU A 20 -9.31 37.66 9.96
C GLU A 20 -7.89 37.07 9.93
N ILE A 21 -7.35 36.70 11.09
CA ILE A 21 -6.02 36.09 11.19
C ILE A 21 -6.00 34.72 10.50
N ALA A 22 -7.04 33.90 10.69
CA ALA A 22 -7.16 32.61 10.03
C ALA A 22 -7.25 32.77 8.50
N GLN A 23 -8.02 33.75 8.02
CA GLN A 23 -8.16 34.03 6.59
C GLN A 23 -6.87 34.56 5.96
N SER A 24 -6.18 35.49 6.61
CA SER A 24 -4.88 35.98 6.16
C SER A 24 -3.82 34.87 6.14
N ARG A 25 -3.83 33.98 7.15
CA ARG A 25 -2.98 32.77 7.17
C ARG A 25 -3.33 31.83 6.01
N ALA A 26 -4.62 31.64 5.71
CA ALA A 26 -5.08 30.82 4.60
C ALA A 26 -4.57 31.32 3.25
N GLU A 27 -4.68 32.64 3.02
CA GLU A 27 -4.23 33.29 1.79
C GLU A 27 -2.71 33.14 1.63
N LYS A 28 -1.94 33.39 2.69
CA LYS A 28 -0.48 33.19 2.68
C LYS A 28 -0.10 31.73 2.37
N LEU A 29 -0.79 30.75 2.95
CA LEU A 29 -0.55 29.33 2.67
C LEU A 29 -0.92 28.94 1.23
N ARG A 30 -1.98 29.54 0.65
CA ARG A 30 -2.33 29.35 -0.77
C ARG A 30 -1.23 29.88 -1.69
N GLU A 31 -0.72 31.07 -1.42
CA GLU A 31 0.39 31.66 -2.21
C GLU A 31 1.66 30.81 -2.14
N LEU A 32 2.02 30.35 -0.94
CA LEU A 32 3.20 29.51 -0.70
C LEU A 32 3.07 28.12 -1.34
N SER A 33 1.85 27.58 -1.38
CA SER A 33 1.59 26.24 -1.95
C SER A 33 1.94 26.16 -3.44
N ARG A 34 1.96 27.29 -4.16
CA ARG A 34 2.31 27.39 -5.60
C ARG A 34 1.75 26.24 -6.45
N LEU A 35 0.51 25.85 -6.18
CA LEU A 35 -0.10 24.64 -6.75
C LEU A 35 -0.10 24.66 -8.28
N GLY A 36 -0.14 25.85 -8.91
CA GLY A 36 -0.02 26.00 -10.35
C GLY A 36 -1.01 25.08 -11.10
N PRO A 37 -0.56 24.16 -11.96
CA PRO A 37 -1.43 23.20 -12.64
C PRO A 37 -2.26 22.30 -11.70
N LEU A 38 -1.78 22.09 -10.47
CA LEU A 38 -2.44 21.25 -9.46
C LEU A 38 -3.65 21.92 -8.80
N ALA A 39 -3.81 23.25 -8.95
CA ALA A 39 -4.95 23.98 -8.38
C ALA A 39 -6.30 23.53 -8.95
N THR A 40 -6.31 22.93 -10.15
CA THR A 40 -7.51 22.40 -10.81
C THR A 40 -7.81 20.94 -10.47
N LYS A 41 -6.92 20.27 -9.71
CA LYS A 41 -7.08 18.84 -9.38
C LYS A 41 -8.14 18.69 -8.29
N SER A 42 -9.16 17.91 -8.61
CA SER A 42 -10.27 17.61 -7.70
C SER A 42 -10.57 16.12 -7.70
N PHE A 43 -11.32 15.67 -6.70
CA PHE A 43 -11.80 14.29 -6.66
C PHE A 43 -12.71 13.93 -7.84
N ALA A 44 -13.47 14.89 -8.37
CA ALA A 44 -14.32 14.69 -9.55
C ALA A 44 -13.49 14.51 -10.83
N GLY A 45 -12.34 15.17 -10.92
CA GLY A 45 -11.40 15.01 -12.04
C GLY A 45 -10.53 13.75 -11.95
N PHE A 46 -10.59 13.00 -10.85
CA PHE A 46 -9.86 11.74 -10.71
C PHE A 46 -10.65 10.62 -11.40
N VAL A 47 -10.07 10.02 -12.45
CA VAL A 47 -10.73 8.98 -13.24
C VAL A 47 -10.17 7.61 -12.85
N PRO A 48 -10.83 6.83 -11.97
CA PRO A 48 -10.34 5.52 -11.53
C PRO A 48 -10.36 4.43 -12.63
N ASN A 49 -10.87 4.74 -13.82
CA ASN A 49 -11.02 3.81 -14.94
C ASN A 49 -9.94 3.95 -16.04
N ARG A 50 -8.97 4.86 -15.91
CA ARG A 50 -8.04 5.18 -17.00
C ARG A 50 -6.93 4.12 -17.13
N GLY A 51 -7.18 3.07 -17.91
CA GLY A 51 -6.17 2.05 -18.29
C GLY A 51 -6.06 0.83 -17.35
N ALA A 52 -7.10 0.56 -16.56
CA ALA A 52 -7.05 -0.43 -15.51
C ALA A 52 -7.69 -1.77 -15.92
N SER A 53 -7.03 -2.88 -15.56
CA SER A 53 -7.75 -4.14 -15.36
C SER A 53 -8.79 -3.96 -14.25
N ALA A 54 -9.75 -4.87 -14.14
CA ALA A 54 -10.80 -4.80 -13.12
C ALA A 54 -10.21 -4.61 -11.70
N TYR A 55 -9.02 -5.14 -11.46
CA TYR A 55 -8.24 -5.00 -10.24
C TYR A 55 -7.82 -3.55 -9.92
N SER A 56 -7.11 -2.91 -10.85
CA SER A 56 -6.55 -1.57 -10.63
C SER A 56 -7.66 -0.54 -10.45
N LYS A 57 -8.85 -0.80 -11.01
CA LYS A 57 -10.06 -0.03 -10.72
C LYS A 57 -10.45 -0.08 -9.24
N VAL A 58 -10.49 -1.27 -8.63
CA VAL A 58 -10.85 -1.42 -7.20
C VAL A 58 -9.83 -0.72 -6.31
N ALA A 59 -8.53 -0.90 -6.58
CA ALA A 59 -7.47 -0.23 -5.82
C ALA A 59 -7.57 1.31 -5.94
N LEU A 60 -7.83 1.84 -7.13
CA LEU A 60 -8.03 3.27 -7.37
C LEU A 60 -9.32 3.80 -6.72
N GLU A 61 -10.41 3.03 -6.71
CA GLU A 61 -11.65 3.37 -6.00
C GLU A 61 -11.45 3.42 -4.50
N VAL A 62 -10.69 2.47 -3.93
CA VAL A 62 -10.30 2.50 -2.51
C VAL A 62 -9.45 3.72 -2.22
N ALA A 63 -8.42 3.99 -3.02
CA ALA A 63 -7.58 5.18 -2.85
C ALA A 63 -8.37 6.48 -2.92
N LEU A 64 -9.30 6.59 -3.89
CA LEU A 64 -10.20 7.75 -4.01
C LEU A 64 -11.11 7.90 -2.78
N ARG A 65 -11.70 6.80 -2.31
CA ARG A 65 -12.56 6.81 -1.11
C ARG A 65 -11.77 7.25 0.13
N VAL A 66 -10.60 6.67 0.39
CA VAL A 66 -9.78 7.03 1.55
C VAL A 66 -9.32 8.48 1.49
N ALA A 67 -8.95 8.96 0.30
CA ALA A 67 -8.56 10.36 0.13
C ALA A 67 -9.74 11.32 0.40
N LYS A 68 -10.96 10.97 0.01
CA LYS A 68 -12.17 11.75 0.35
C LYS A 68 -12.46 11.73 1.85
N GLU A 69 -12.43 10.56 2.48
CA GLU A 69 -12.61 10.41 3.92
C GLU A 69 -11.62 11.31 4.70
N PHE A 70 -10.34 11.29 4.30
CA PHE A 70 -9.31 12.15 4.91
C PHE A 70 -9.55 13.64 4.65
N ALA A 71 -10.00 14.03 3.46
CA ALA A 71 -10.29 15.44 3.17
C ALA A 71 -11.54 15.96 3.90
N ASP A 72 -12.49 15.09 4.23
CA ASP A 72 -13.67 15.44 5.01
C ASP A 72 -13.33 15.65 6.49
N VAL A 73 -12.48 14.80 7.06
CA VAL A 73 -11.98 14.90 8.44
C VAL A 73 -10.47 14.68 8.46
N PRO A 74 -9.66 15.75 8.30
CA PRO A 74 -8.20 15.63 8.24
C PRO A 74 -7.64 15.36 9.63
N GLU A 75 -7.45 14.08 9.95
CA GLU A 75 -6.84 13.59 11.18
C GLU A 75 -5.75 12.56 10.85
N GLY A 76 -4.66 12.57 11.62
CA GLY A 76 -3.55 11.65 11.40
C GLY A 76 -2.85 11.85 10.05
N TRP A 77 -2.20 10.79 9.57
CA TRP A 77 -1.37 10.80 8.38
C TRP A 77 -1.96 9.90 7.30
N LEU A 78 -1.87 10.34 6.05
CA LEU A 78 -2.22 9.55 4.88
C LEU A 78 -1.01 9.43 3.95
N VAL A 79 -0.48 8.22 3.82
CA VAL A 79 0.68 7.93 2.96
C VAL A 79 0.20 7.25 1.69
N LEU A 80 0.23 7.98 0.57
CA LEU A 80 -0.06 7.45 -0.76
C LEU A 80 1.22 6.89 -1.38
N THR A 81 1.27 5.58 -1.58
CA THR A 81 2.42 4.88 -2.20
C THR A 81 2.07 4.31 -3.58
N GLY A 82 3.05 4.12 -4.46
CA GLY A 82 2.86 3.51 -5.77
C GLY A 82 3.72 4.12 -6.88
N PRO A 83 3.73 3.54 -8.09
CA PRO A 83 4.64 3.94 -9.16
C PRO A 83 4.36 5.37 -9.67
N SER A 84 5.35 5.98 -10.33
CA SER A 84 5.17 7.29 -10.98
C SER A 84 4.01 7.28 -11.98
N GLY A 85 3.30 8.39 -12.05
CA GLY A 85 2.08 8.49 -12.87
C GLY A 85 0.83 7.88 -12.25
N SER A 86 0.90 7.28 -11.05
CA SER A 86 -0.25 6.57 -10.46
C SER A 86 -1.43 7.38 -9.95
N GLY A 87 -1.33 8.70 -9.98
CA GLY A 87 -2.38 9.59 -9.49
C GLY A 87 -2.26 9.93 -8.00
N LYS A 88 -1.18 9.53 -7.32
CA LYS A 88 -0.87 9.94 -5.93
C LYS A 88 -0.89 11.46 -5.77
N THR A 89 -0.10 12.17 -6.60
CA THR A 89 -0.04 13.63 -6.65
C THR A 89 -1.41 14.26 -6.94
N HIS A 90 -2.24 13.63 -7.79
CA HIS A 90 -3.61 14.11 -8.05
C HIS A 90 -4.45 14.01 -6.78
N LEU A 91 -4.47 12.84 -6.13
CA LEU A 91 -5.25 12.62 -4.91
C LEU A 91 -4.79 13.53 -3.77
N ALA A 92 -3.48 13.67 -3.56
CA ALA A 92 -2.93 14.59 -2.57
C ALA A 92 -3.31 16.05 -2.87
N ALA A 93 -3.19 16.50 -4.12
CA ALA A 93 -3.62 17.84 -4.52
C ALA A 93 -5.13 18.05 -4.34
N ALA A 94 -5.95 17.04 -4.64
CA ALA A 94 -7.39 17.11 -4.44
C ALA A 94 -7.76 17.23 -2.95
N ILE A 95 -7.06 16.52 -2.06
CA ILE A 95 -7.20 16.69 -0.61
C ILE A 95 -6.84 18.13 -0.24
N THR A 96 -5.65 18.60 -0.62
CA THR A 96 -5.17 19.94 -0.30
C THR A 96 -6.13 21.02 -0.77
N ASN A 97 -6.63 20.95 -2.01
CA ASN A 97 -7.59 21.90 -2.56
C ASN A 97 -8.91 21.88 -1.77
N THR A 98 -9.43 20.69 -1.46
CA THR A 98 -10.67 20.56 -0.69
C THR A 98 -10.54 21.17 0.72
N VAL A 99 -9.41 20.96 1.39
CA VAL A 99 -9.14 21.50 2.73
C VAL A 99 -8.86 23.00 2.68
N LEU A 100 -8.15 23.48 1.65
CA LEU A 100 -7.94 24.91 1.40
C LEU A 100 -9.26 25.66 1.23
N GLU A 101 -10.26 25.04 0.59
CA GLU A 101 -11.59 25.62 0.38
C GLU A 101 -12.44 25.65 1.67
N ARG A 102 -12.34 24.63 2.53
CA ARG A 102 -13.21 24.46 3.71
C ARG A 102 -12.65 25.01 5.02
N ALA A 103 -11.36 24.78 5.29
CA ALA A 103 -10.75 24.95 6.61
C ALA A 103 -9.64 26.02 6.64
N GLY A 104 -9.35 26.67 5.50
CA GLY A 104 -8.44 27.81 5.43
C GLY A 104 -6.98 27.52 5.82
N GLY A 105 -6.53 26.26 5.84
CA GLY A 105 -5.20 25.94 6.35
C GLY A 105 -4.63 24.64 5.82
N ALA A 106 -4.18 24.64 4.58
CA ALA A 106 -3.38 23.54 4.05
C ALA A 106 -2.20 24.09 3.26
N LEU A 107 -1.08 23.36 3.28
CA LEU A 107 0.14 23.71 2.57
C LEU A 107 0.53 22.57 1.64
N TRP A 108 0.68 22.86 0.36
CA TRP A 108 1.30 21.95 -0.59
C TRP A 108 2.81 22.19 -0.64
N VAL A 109 3.58 21.11 -0.60
CA VAL A 109 5.02 21.14 -0.72
C VAL A 109 5.46 20.04 -1.67
N PHE A 110 6.08 20.41 -2.79
CA PHE A 110 6.84 19.47 -3.59
C PHE A 110 8.23 19.33 -2.98
N VAL A 111 8.56 18.13 -2.47
CA VAL A 111 9.73 17.91 -1.60
C VAL A 111 11.05 18.31 -2.25
N PRO A 112 11.35 17.95 -3.53
CA PRO A 112 12.59 18.36 -4.17
C PRO A 112 12.79 19.89 -4.21
N ASP A 113 11.79 20.63 -4.69
CA ASP A 113 11.85 22.10 -4.80
C ASP A 113 11.99 22.77 -3.43
N PHE A 114 11.32 22.22 -2.41
CA PHE A 114 11.41 22.74 -1.05
C PHE A 114 12.80 22.57 -0.45
N LEU A 115 13.42 21.41 -0.62
CA LEU A 115 14.79 21.17 -0.13
C LEU A 115 15.80 22.07 -0.85
N ASP A 116 15.64 22.25 -2.16
CA ASP A 116 16.47 23.20 -2.91
C ASP A 116 16.27 24.63 -2.42
N HIS A 117 15.03 25.05 -2.20
CA HIS A 117 14.74 26.38 -1.67
C HIS A 117 15.34 26.59 -0.27
N LEU A 118 15.15 25.63 0.64
CA LEU A 118 15.77 25.64 1.97
C LEU A 118 17.29 25.77 1.89
N ARG A 119 17.93 25.07 0.94
CA ARG A 119 19.38 25.14 0.74
C ARG A 119 19.81 26.52 0.25
N THR A 120 19.05 27.15 -0.65
CA THR A 120 19.37 28.49 -1.17
C THR A 120 19.18 29.61 -0.13
N THR A 121 18.20 29.47 0.78
CA THR A 121 17.93 30.45 1.86
C THR A 121 19.01 30.50 2.96
N PHE A 122 20.01 29.62 2.93
CA PHE A 122 21.23 29.78 3.75
C PHE A 122 22.14 30.93 3.26
N SER A 123 21.85 31.51 2.10
CA SER A 123 22.56 32.67 1.57
C SER A 123 21.96 33.96 2.13
N PRO A 124 22.76 34.95 2.58
CA PRO A 124 22.31 36.12 3.34
C PRO A 124 21.44 37.15 2.58
N GLN A 125 20.79 36.77 1.48
CA GLN A 125 20.10 37.66 0.54
C GLN A 125 18.63 37.27 0.24
N SER A 126 18.03 36.28 0.91
CA SER A 126 16.63 35.89 0.65
C SER A 126 15.61 36.76 1.40
N GLU A 127 14.50 37.11 0.74
CA GLU A 127 13.39 37.90 1.32
C GLU A 127 12.62 37.17 2.43
N VAL A 128 12.64 35.83 2.41
CA VAL A 128 12.08 34.97 3.48
C VAL A 128 13.24 34.29 4.18
N SER A 129 13.27 34.37 5.51
CA SER A 129 14.31 33.70 6.30
C SER A 129 14.09 32.18 6.29
N TYR A 130 15.20 31.42 6.32
CA TYR A 130 15.18 29.96 6.43
C TYR A 130 14.24 29.49 7.55
N ASP A 131 14.33 30.12 8.72
CA ASP A 131 13.57 29.75 9.92
C ASP A 131 12.06 29.95 9.74
N GLU A 132 11.65 31.02 9.06
CA GLU A 132 10.24 31.27 8.76
C GLU A 132 9.65 30.21 7.84
N LEU A 133 10.34 29.90 6.73
CA LEU A 133 9.86 28.88 5.79
C LEU A 133 9.78 27.51 6.47
N PHE A 134 10.81 27.15 7.22
CA PHE A 134 10.86 25.88 7.93
C PHE A 134 9.74 25.76 8.98
N SER A 135 9.51 26.81 9.78
CA SER A 135 8.42 26.84 10.77
C SER A 135 7.05 26.79 10.09
N MET A 136 6.85 27.51 8.98
CA MET A 136 5.58 27.49 8.25
C MET A 136 5.23 26.09 7.73
N VAL A 137 6.21 25.35 7.18
CA VAL A 137 6.01 23.98 6.73
C VAL A 137 5.77 23.04 7.90
N ARG A 138 6.59 23.14 8.94
CA ARG A 138 6.49 22.29 10.14
C ARG A 138 5.13 22.45 10.84
N ASP A 139 4.64 23.68 10.96
CA ASP A 139 3.47 24.05 11.78
C ASP A 139 2.19 24.25 10.94
N ALA A 140 2.20 23.85 9.66
CA ALA A 140 1.04 23.95 8.78
C ALA A 140 -0.15 23.12 9.32
N PRO A 141 -1.39 23.64 9.32
CA PRO A 141 -2.54 22.91 9.88
C PRO A 141 -2.79 21.57 9.15
N LEU A 142 -2.69 21.59 7.82
CA LEU A 142 -2.50 20.39 7.01
C LEU A 142 -1.28 20.57 6.12
N LEU A 143 -0.43 19.56 6.02
CA LEU A 143 0.74 19.56 5.14
C LEU A 143 0.63 18.41 4.14
N ALA A 144 0.71 18.72 2.85
CA ALA A 144 0.87 17.73 1.79
C ALA A 144 2.31 17.75 1.28
N LEU A 145 3.06 16.69 1.57
CA LEU A 145 4.43 16.46 1.09
C LEU A 145 4.38 15.54 -0.13
N ASP A 146 4.56 16.12 -1.32
CA ASP A 146 4.57 15.36 -2.57
C ASP A 146 5.98 14.91 -2.95
N ASP A 147 6.07 13.66 -3.40
CA ASP A 147 7.25 12.97 -3.90
C ASP A 147 8.39 12.81 -2.87
N LEU A 148 7.99 12.39 -1.67
CA LEU A 148 8.91 12.07 -0.59
C LEU A 148 9.86 10.94 -1.02
N GLY A 149 11.16 11.26 -1.04
CA GLY A 149 12.24 10.33 -1.34
C GLY A 149 12.72 10.31 -2.80
N ALA A 150 12.20 11.18 -3.68
CA ALA A 150 12.64 11.31 -5.08
C ALA A 150 13.92 12.16 -5.28
N HIS A 151 14.44 12.79 -4.21
CA HIS A 151 15.65 13.60 -4.24
C HIS A 151 16.93 12.76 -4.07
N SER A 152 18.08 13.33 -4.43
CA SER A 152 19.39 12.76 -4.08
C SER A 152 19.54 12.72 -2.55
N SER A 153 19.74 11.52 -2.01
CA SER A 153 19.79 11.19 -0.57
C SER A 153 21.01 11.83 0.12
N SER A 154 21.01 13.15 0.26
CA SER A 154 21.94 13.83 1.14
C SER A 154 21.48 13.64 2.58
N SER A 155 22.42 13.33 3.49
CA SER A 155 22.15 13.21 4.92
C SER A 155 21.47 14.47 5.49
N TRP A 156 21.77 15.63 4.92
CA TRP A 156 21.11 16.89 5.27
C TRP A 156 19.61 16.90 4.92
N ALA A 157 19.23 16.45 3.72
CA ALA A 157 17.82 16.42 3.30
C ALA A 157 17.01 15.46 4.17
N GLU A 158 17.56 14.27 4.45
CA GLU A 158 16.93 13.28 5.33
C GLU A 158 16.73 13.82 6.75
N GLU A 159 17.74 14.50 7.30
CA GLU A 159 17.66 15.11 8.62
C GLU A 159 16.60 16.22 8.69
N LYS A 160 16.48 17.06 7.66
CA LYS A 160 15.46 18.12 7.62
C LYS A 160 14.05 17.59 7.47
N LEU A 161 13.85 16.58 6.63
CA LEU A 161 12.57 15.90 6.53
C LEU A 161 12.20 15.19 7.84
N TYR A 162 13.17 14.55 8.49
CA TYR A 162 12.97 13.95 9.81
C TYR A 162 12.53 14.98 10.85
N GLN A 163 13.17 16.15 10.91
CA GLN A 163 12.79 17.21 11.86
C GLN A 163 11.34 17.69 11.67
N ILE A 164 10.90 17.87 10.42
CA ILE A 164 9.51 18.24 10.10
C ILE A 164 8.56 17.12 10.51
N LEU A 165 8.81 15.90 10.04
CA LEU A 165 7.93 14.76 10.27
C LEU A 165 7.87 14.35 11.74
N ALA A 166 8.99 14.41 12.48
CA ALA A 166 9.01 14.13 13.92
C ALA A 166 8.16 15.13 14.69
N HIS A 167 8.31 16.44 14.44
CA HIS A 167 7.47 17.45 15.10
C HIS A 167 5.99 17.23 14.80
N ARG A 168 5.64 16.98 13.54
CA ARG A 168 4.25 16.75 13.13
C ARG A 168 3.68 15.46 13.70
N TYR A 169 4.52 14.45 13.91
CA TYR A 169 4.13 13.20 14.54
C TYR A 169 3.82 13.43 16.02
N ASP A 170 4.72 14.09 16.75
CA ASP A 170 4.56 14.40 18.18
C ASP A 170 3.35 15.31 18.44
N ALA A 171 3.08 16.25 17.54
CA ALA A 171 1.93 17.15 17.59
C ALA A 171 0.66 16.59 16.93
N GLN A 172 0.70 15.36 16.39
CA GLN A 172 -0.39 14.70 15.66
C GLN A 172 -1.02 15.57 14.56
N LEU A 173 -0.19 16.36 13.86
CA LEU A 173 -0.66 17.29 12.83
C LEU A 173 -1.02 16.54 11.53
N PRO A 174 -2.18 16.84 10.91
CA PRO A 174 -2.63 16.20 9.68
C PRO A 174 -1.62 16.29 8.54
N THR A 175 -1.19 15.14 8.00
CA THR A 175 -0.13 15.11 6.99
C THR A 175 -0.45 14.13 5.87
N VAL A 176 -0.46 14.61 4.63
CA VAL A 176 -0.56 13.78 3.43
C VAL A 176 0.84 13.63 2.84
N ILE A 177 1.25 12.41 2.54
CA ILE A 177 2.57 12.11 1.99
C ILE A 177 2.37 11.31 0.72
N THR A 178 3.05 11.67 -0.37
CA THR A 178 3.14 10.80 -1.54
C THR A 178 4.56 10.28 -1.69
N THR A 179 4.70 9.01 -2.05
CA THR A 179 6.01 8.44 -2.36
C THR A 179 5.93 7.39 -3.45
N SER A 180 6.95 7.35 -4.30
CA SER A 180 7.18 6.30 -5.29
C SER A 180 8.07 5.18 -4.78
N ARG A 181 8.69 5.35 -3.60
CA ARG A 181 9.58 4.38 -2.97
C ARG A 181 8.82 3.41 -2.07
N LEU A 182 9.42 2.24 -1.86
CA LEU A 182 9.00 1.30 -0.83
C LEU A 182 9.28 1.91 0.55
N LEU A 183 8.35 1.74 1.49
CA LEU A 183 8.52 2.24 2.87
C LEU A 183 9.73 1.60 3.56
N ASP A 184 10.03 0.34 3.24
CA ASP A 184 11.24 -0.36 3.70
C ASP A 184 12.56 0.32 3.29
N SER A 185 12.55 1.16 2.25
CA SER A 185 13.74 1.85 1.77
C SER A 185 14.05 3.16 2.50
N PHE A 186 13.18 3.60 3.42
CA PHE A 186 13.42 4.76 4.26
C PHE A 186 14.22 4.36 5.51
N ASP A 187 14.95 5.33 6.07
CA ASP A 187 15.62 5.14 7.37
C ASP A 187 14.64 4.66 8.44
N GLY A 188 15.11 3.83 9.37
CA GLY A 188 14.27 3.21 10.39
C GLY A 188 13.47 4.21 11.23
N ARG A 189 14.01 5.42 11.44
CA ARG A 189 13.33 6.50 12.21
C ARG A 189 12.15 7.12 11.47
N LEU A 190 12.24 7.24 10.15
CA LEU A 190 11.15 7.74 9.30
C LEU A 190 10.13 6.65 9.05
N ARG A 191 10.61 5.45 8.72
CA ARG A 191 9.78 4.28 8.48
C ARG A 191 8.83 4.00 9.64
N SER A 192 9.34 3.98 10.87
CA SER A 192 8.52 3.67 12.05
C SER A 192 7.34 4.64 12.25
N ARG A 193 7.47 5.89 11.83
CA ARG A 193 6.40 6.90 11.88
C ARG A 193 5.44 6.79 10.70
N LEU A 194 5.96 6.53 9.50
CA LEU A 194 5.14 6.33 8.30
C LEU A 194 4.27 5.07 8.40
N GLU A 195 4.72 4.04 9.11
CA GLU A 195 4.03 2.75 9.28
C GLU A 195 3.28 2.63 10.62
N ASP A 196 3.32 3.65 11.47
CA ASP A 196 2.58 3.64 12.74
C ASP A 196 1.07 3.62 12.49
N ALA A 197 0.44 2.48 12.77
CA ALA A 197 -0.97 2.27 12.50
C ALA A 197 -1.93 3.11 13.36
N GLU A 198 -1.45 3.70 14.47
CA GLU A 198 -2.28 4.59 15.31
C GLU A 198 -2.48 5.97 14.67
N LEU A 199 -1.45 6.48 13.99
CA LEU A 199 -1.47 7.81 13.38
C LEU A 199 -1.55 7.75 11.85
N SER A 200 -0.91 6.78 11.21
CA SER A 200 -0.64 6.75 9.77
C SER A 200 -1.40 5.63 9.05
N ARG A 201 -2.14 6.04 8.01
CA ARG A 201 -2.81 5.14 7.07
C ARG A 201 -2.05 5.11 5.75
N VAL A 202 -1.44 3.96 5.44
CA VAL A 202 -0.75 3.74 4.16
C VAL A 202 -1.72 3.19 3.12
N VAL A 203 -1.80 3.84 1.95
CA VAL A 203 -2.67 3.46 0.84
C VAL A 203 -1.88 3.38 -0.46
N ALA A 204 -1.96 2.24 -1.14
CA ALA A 204 -1.40 2.02 -2.45
C ALA A 204 -2.30 2.57 -3.54
N VAL A 205 -1.74 3.46 -4.36
CA VAL A 205 -2.34 3.93 -5.59
C VAL A 205 -1.70 3.18 -6.74
N VAL A 206 -2.28 2.03 -7.07
CA VAL A 206 -1.80 1.11 -8.12
C VAL A 206 -2.55 1.39 -9.41
N GLY A 207 -2.34 2.56 -10.00
CA GLY A 207 -3.05 2.96 -11.21
C GLY A 207 -2.44 2.45 -12.52
N TYR A 208 -1.14 2.17 -12.54
CA TYR A 208 -0.37 2.01 -13.78
C TYR A 208 0.82 1.07 -13.59
N THR A 209 0.61 -0.06 -12.90
CA THR A 209 1.46 -1.24 -13.16
C THR A 209 1.48 -1.50 -14.67
N SER A 210 2.56 -2.08 -15.17
CA SER A 210 2.65 -2.43 -16.59
C SER A 210 1.34 -3.08 -17.08
N GLU A 211 0.92 -2.78 -18.30
CA GLU A 211 -0.30 -3.36 -18.89
C GLU A 211 -0.31 -4.90 -18.82
N VAL A 212 0.89 -5.49 -18.82
CA VAL A 212 1.15 -6.91 -18.62
C VAL A 212 0.80 -7.34 -17.20
N VAL A 213 1.37 -6.73 -16.15
CA VAL A 213 1.01 -7.05 -14.75
C VAL A 213 -0.48 -6.84 -14.47
N ASN A 214 -1.08 -5.78 -15.03
CA ASN A 214 -2.51 -5.55 -14.92
C ASN A 214 -3.36 -6.68 -15.51
N ARG A 215 -2.98 -7.23 -16.67
CA ARG A 215 -3.67 -8.35 -17.31
C ARG A 215 -3.54 -9.67 -16.54
N LEU A 216 -2.43 -9.87 -15.83
CA LEU A 216 -2.08 -11.14 -15.19
C LEU A 216 -2.51 -11.25 -13.74
N MET A 217 -2.97 -10.16 -13.13
CA MET A 217 -3.55 -10.19 -11.80
C MET A 217 -4.71 -11.18 -11.78
N GLY A 218 -4.57 -12.31 -11.08
CA GLY A 218 -5.59 -13.37 -11.00
C GLY A 218 -6.91 -12.86 -10.41
N LEU A 219 -6.85 -11.76 -9.65
CA LEU A 219 -8.02 -11.05 -9.11
C LEU A 219 -8.89 -10.35 -10.16
N SER A 220 -8.50 -10.40 -11.44
CA SER A 220 -9.32 -9.98 -12.56
C SER A 220 -10.48 -10.94 -12.84
N PHE A 221 -10.41 -12.20 -12.38
CA PHE A 221 -11.48 -13.18 -12.53
C PHE A 221 -12.55 -13.05 -11.44
N ASP A 222 -13.83 -13.02 -11.85
CA ASP A 222 -14.98 -12.90 -10.94
C ASP A 222 -15.01 -13.95 -9.82
N LEU A 223 -14.51 -15.15 -10.09
CA LEU A 223 -14.44 -16.22 -9.09
C LEU A 223 -13.51 -15.85 -7.93
N ILE A 224 -12.31 -15.32 -8.22
CA ILE A 224 -11.29 -14.97 -7.21
C ILE A 224 -11.75 -13.74 -6.41
N ARG A 225 -12.45 -12.80 -7.05
CA ARG A 225 -13.05 -11.63 -6.36
C ARG A 225 -14.08 -12.00 -5.30
N ARG A 226 -14.80 -13.11 -5.48
CA ARG A 226 -15.81 -13.59 -4.53
C ARG A 226 -15.23 -14.45 -3.42
N MET A 227 -13.94 -14.79 -3.48
CA MET A 227 -13.25 -15.54 -2.44
C MET A 227 -12.78 -14.58 -1.35
N THR A 228 -13.62 -14.37 -0.33
CA THR A 228 -13.33 -13.52 0.83
C THR A 228 -13.29 -14.39 2.09
N PHE A 229 -12.81 -13.85 3.21
CA PHE A 229 -12.89 -14.56 4.49
C PHE A 229 -14.34 -14.82 4.90
N ALA A 230 -15.27 -13.91 4.56
CA ALA A 230 -16.69 -14.07 4.84
C ALA A 230 -17.35 -15.19 4.01
N SER A 231 -16.86 -15.44 2.79
CA SER A 231 -17.36 -16.53 1.94
C SER A 231 -16.61 -17.84 2.12
N TYR A 232 -15.61 -17.89 3.01
CA TYR A 232 -14.88 -19.10 3.38
C TYR A 232 -15.58 -19.78 4.55
N ASP A 233 -16.08 -20.99 4.32
CA ASP A 233 -16.53 -21.91 5.34
C ASP A 233 -15.35 -22.75 5.88
N PRO A 234 -14.90 -22.55 7.13
CA PRO A 234 -13.83 -23.34 7.74
C PRO A 234 -14.30 -24.72 8.26
N GLN A 235 -15.60 -25.03 8.18
CA GLN A 235 -16.18 -26.31 8.63
C GLN A 235 -17.13 -26.91 7.59
N PRO A 236 -16.70 -27.13 6.33
CA PRO A 236 -17.60 -27.51 5.25
C PRO A 236 -18.03 -28.99 5.26
N TYR A 237 -17.62 -29.76 6.26
CA TYR A 237 -17.76 -31.23 6.32
C TYR A 237 -18.66 -31.66 7.47
N ALA A 238 -19.38 -32.76 7.28
CA ALA A 238 -20.20 -33.37 8.33
C ALA A 238 -19.35 -33.84 9.53
N LEU A 239 -19.94 -33.84 10.74
CA LEU A 239 -19.26 -34.10 12.02
C LEU A 239 -18.41 -35.39 12.04
N GLU A 240 -18.79 -36.42 11.29
CA GLU A 240 -18.12 -37.74 11.25
C GLU A 240 -16.83 -37.77 10.40
N GLU A 241 -16.72 -36.95 9.34
CA GLU A 241 -15.53 -36.88 8.47
C GLU A 241 -14.47 -35.87 8.97
N ALA A 242 -14.79 -35.07 9.99
CA ALA A 242 -14.24 -33.72 10.08
C ALA A 242 -13.54 -33.31 11.39
N GLN A 243 -13.44 -34.12 12.43
CA GLN A 243 -12.90 -33.59 13.70
C GLN A 243 -11.44 -33.12 13.62
N ARG A 244 -10.53 -33.86 12.98
CA ARG A 244 -9.12 -33.43 12.79
C ARG A 244 -8.94 -32.38 11.68
N ASN A 245 -9.69 -32.53 10.58
CA ASN A 245 -9.57 -31.63 9.43
C ASN A 245 -10.22 -30.26 9.69
N SER A 246 -11.32 -30.21 10.43
CA SER A 246 -12.01 -28.97 10.81
C SER A 246 -11.14 -28.11 11.74
N TYR A 247 -10.48 -28.73 12.73
CA TYR A 247 -9.55 -28.00 13.60
C TYR A 247 -8.39 -27.41 12.79
N ASN A 248 -7.76 -28.19 11.91
CA ASN A 248 -6.69 -27.69 11.04
C ASN A 248 -7.16 -26.54 10.14
N LEU A 249 -8.34 -26.63 9.53
CA LEU A 249 -8.88 -25.57 8.68
C LEU A 249 -9.21 -24.29 9.45
N SER A 250 -9.81 -24.40 10.64
CA SER A 250 -10.06 -23.24 11.49
C SER A 250 -8.75 -22.58 11.96
N GLN A 251 -7.74 -23.37 12.32
CA GLN A 251 -6.42 -22.84 12.64
C GLN A 251 -5.76 -22.17 11.43
N ALA A 252 -5.82 -22.82 10.26
CA ALA A 252 -5.28 -22.27 9.03
C ALA A 252 -5.97 -20.95 8.64
N PHE A 253 -7.29 -20.89 8.76
CA PHE A 253 -8.06 -19.66 8.57
C PHE A 253 -7.58 -18.55 9.50
N GLY A 254 -7.45 -18.84 10.81
CA GLY A 254 -7.00 -17.85 11.80
C GLY A 254 -5.60 -17.31 11.50
N VAL A 255 -4.63 -18.20 11.23
CA VAL A 255 -3.25 -17.84 10.91
C VAL A 255 -3.17 -17.05 9.60
N VAL A 256 -3.91 -17.47 8.57
CA VAL A 256 -3.91 -16.76 7.28
C VAL A 256 -4.56 -15.37 7.41
N GLN A 257 -5.66 -15.27 8.17
CA GLN A 257 -6.29 -13.99 8.43
C GLN A 257 -5.37 -13.05 9.21
N SER A 258 -4.70 -13.52 10.27
CA SER A 258 -3.76 -12.69 11.02
C SER A 258 -2.59 -12.25 10.15
N TYR A 259 -2.01 -13.16 9.35
CA TYR A 259 -0.92 -12.86 8.43
C TYR A 259 -1.31 -11.83 7.35
N GLY A 260 -2.53 -11.92 6.82
CA GLY A 260 -3.04 -10.95 5.85
C GLY A 260 -3.15 -9.54 6.41
N ARG A 261 -3.40 -9.40 7.72
CA ARG A 261 -3.45 -8.11 8.42
C ARG A 261 -2.05 -7.62 8.77
N ASP A 262 -1.23 -8.50 9.33
CA ASP A 262 0.13 -8.21 9.75
C ASP A 262 1.09 -9.38 9.47
N PRO A 263 1.97 -9.26 8.44
CA PRO A 263 2.99 -10.24 8.14
C PRO A 263 4.29 -10.06 8.95
N ASN A 264 4.24 -9.42 10.14
CA ASN A 264 5.45 -9.17 10.93
C ASN A 264 6.01 -10.41 11.65
N GLN A 265 5.17 -11.38 12.02
CA GLN A 265 5.64 -12.60 12.72
C GLN A 265 6.47 -13.51 11.82
N HIS A 266 6.05 -13.68 10.57
CA HIS A 266 6.81 -14.40 9.54
C HIS A 266 6.66 -13.57 8.28
N LYS A 267 7.74 -13.25 7.58
CA LYS A 267 7.62 -12.51 6.32
C LYS A 267 6.99 -13.38 5.24
N TRP A 268 7.18 -14.69 5.28
CA TRP A 268 6.63 -15.61 4.30
C TRP A 268 5.65 -16.58 4.96
N LEU A 269 4.58 -16.91 4.24
CA LEU A 269 3.62 -17.95 4.63
C LEU A 269 3.39 -18.89 3.45
N VAL A 270 3.62 -20.18 3.64
CA VAL A 270 3.39 -21.23 2.63
C VAL A 270 2.19 -22.07 3.04
N LEU A 271 1.15 -22.06 2.21
CA LEU A 271 0.01 -22.96 2.33
C LEU A 271 0.30 -24.24 1.55
N LEU A 272 0.50 -25.33 2.27
CA LEU A 272 0.85 -26.64 1.70
C LEU A 272 -0.33 -27.60 1.79
N GLY A 273 -0.75 -28.20 0.67
CA GLY A 273 -1.78 -29.23 0.74
C GLY A 273 -2.29 -29.70 -0.61
N LYS A 274 -3.08 -30.78 -0.62
CA LYS A 274 -3.63 -31.38 -1.85
C LYS A 274 -4.48 -30.40 -2.66
N HIS A 275 -4.78 -30.74 -3.90
CA HIS A 275 -5.69 -29.92 -4.71
C HIS A 275 -7.08 -29.81 -4.07
N GLY A 276 -7.69 -28.64 -4.22
CA GLY A 276 -9.06 -28.42 -3.75
C GLY A 276 -9.20 -28.23 -2.25
N THR A 277 -8.13 -28.07 -1.45
CA THR A 277 -8.26 -27.88 0.01
C THR A 277 -8.59 -26.44 0.47
N GLY A 278 -8.84 -25.52 -0.46
CA GLY A 278 -9.22 -24.13 -0.15
C GLY A 278 -8.05 -23.13 -0.05
N LYS A 279 -6.81 -23.54 -0.37
CA LYS A 279 -5.61 -22.68 -0.33
C LYS A 279 -5.75 -21.41 -1.19
N THR A 280 -6.15 -21.55 -2.46
CA THR A 280 -6.40 -20.42 -3.36
C THR A 280 -7.48 -19.49 -2.82
N HIS A 281 -8.54 -20.02 -2.17
CA HIS A 281 -9.57 -19.18 -1.56
C HIS A 281 -8.99 -18.38 -0.41
N LEU A 282 -8.25 -19.02 0.51
CA LEU A 282 -7.58 -18.33 1.61
C LEU A 282 -6.61 -17.25 1.11
N ALA A 283 -5.82 -17.55 0.08
CA ALA A 283 -4.91 -16.59 -0.53
C ALA A 283 -5.63 -15.42 -1.21
N ALA A 284 -6.71 -15.69 -1.94
CA ALA A 284 -7.56 -14.67 -2.54
C ALA A 284 -8.28 -13.81 -1.47
N ALA A 285 -8.69 -14.42 -0.35
CA ALA A 285 -9.31 -13.73 0.77
C ALA A 285 -8.35 -12.73 1.43
N VAL A 286 -7.08 -13.11 1.61
CA VAL A 286 -6.01 -12.20 2.05
C VAL A 286 -5.87 -11.02 1.09
N ALA A 287 -5.76 -11.30 -0.22
CA ALA A 287 -5.65 -10.24 -1.20
C ALA A 287 -6.84 -9.27 -1.13
N ASN A 288 -8.07 -9.79 -1.12
CA ASN A 288 -9.29 -8.98 -1.08
C ASN A 288 -9.35 -8.11 0.19
N GLU A 289 -9.08 -8.67 1.38
CA GLU A 289 -9.07 -7.89 2.63
C GLU A 289 -7.99 -6.81 2.63
N ARG A 290 -6.78 -7.12 2.14
CA ARG A 290 -5.68 -6.14 2.04
C ARG A 290 -6.04 -5.01 1.10
N LEU A 291 -6.69 -5.31 -0.03
CA LEU A 291 -7.09 -4.31 -1.01
C LEU A 291 -8.23 -3.43 -0.53
N GLU A 292 -9.21 -3.98 0.17
CA GLU A 292 -10.28 -3.20 0.81
C GLU A 292 -9.72 -2.16 1.78
N ARG A 293 -8.58 -2.47 2.41
CA ARG A 293 -7.82 -1.57 3.29
C ARG A 293 -6.89 -0.61 2.55
N GLY A 294 -6.74 -0.78 1.23
CA GLY A 294 -5.85 0.01 0.40
C GLY A 294 -4.39 -0.43 0.46
N LEU A 295 -4.09 -1.62 1.00
CA LEU A 295 -2.71 -2.10 1.12
C LEU A 295 -2.21 -2.67 -0.22
N PRO A 296 -0.97 -2.33 -0.64
CA PRO A 296 -0.41 -2.83 -1.90
C PRO A 296 -0.27 -4.35 -1.84
N THR A 297 -0.92 -5.03 -2.78
CA THR A 297 -0.89 -6.48 -2.92
C THR A 297 -0.80 -6.84 -4.40
N LEU A 298 -0.13 -7.93 -4.73
CA LEU A 298 -0.08 -8.48 -6.09
C LEU A 298 -0.41 -9.97 -6.00
N PHE A 299 -1.49 -10.40 -6.65
CA PHE A 299 -1.87 -11.82 -6.72
C PHE A 299 -1.60 -12.35 -8.12
N MET A 300 -0.71 -13.34 -8.21
CA MET A 300 -0.29 -13.97 -9.45
C MET A 300 -0.46 -15.48 -9.36
N VAL A 301 -1.05 -16.06 -10.40
CA VAL A 301 -0.97 -17.50 -10.63
C VAL A 301 0.43 -17.78 -11.20
N THR A 302 1.17 -18.69 -10.58
CA THR A 302 2.61 -18.88 -10.87
C THR A 302 2.88 -19.27 -12.34
N PRO A 303 2.13 -20.21 -12.95
CA PRO A 303 2.22 -20.47 -14.39
C PRO A 303 2.00 -19.24 -15.27
N ASP A 304 0.96 -18.45 -15.01
CA ASP A 304 0.61 -17.27 -15.82
C ASP A 304 1.70 -16.18 -15.76
N LEU A 305 2.29 -15.98 -14.57
CA LEU A 305 3.44 -15.08 -14.39
C LEU A 305 4.61 -15.50 -15.29
N LEU A 306 4.95 -16.79 -15.30
CA LEU A 306 6.06 -17.31 -16.08
C LEU A 306 5.80 -17.21 -17.59
N ASP A 307 4.59 -17.52 -18.05
CA ASP A 307 4.24 -17.38 -19.46
C ASP A 307 4.30 -15.93 -19.92
N ALA A 308 3.88 -14.98 -19.09
CA ALA A 308 3.98 -13.57 -19.40
C ALA A 308 5.42 -13.05 -19.44
N LEU A 309 6.24 -13.45 -18.45
CA LEU A 309 7.66 -13.12 -18.45
C LEU A 309 8.31 -13.65 -19.73
N ARG A 310 8.01 -14.88 -20.14
CA ARG A 310 8.48 -15.47 -21.40
C ARG A 310 7.99 -14.69 -22.62
N ALA A 311 6.73 -14.29 -22.68
CA ALA A 311 6.17 -13.52 -23.78
C ALA A 311 6.84 -12.13 -23.92
N SER A 312 7.22 -11.51 -22.80
CA SER A 312 7.87 -10.20 -22.80
C SER A 312 9.34 -10.21 -23.24
N PHE A 313 9.97 -11.38 -23.40
CA PHE A 313 11.32 -11.51 -24.00
C PHE A 313 11.35 -11.31 -25.52
N GLY A 314 10.20 -11.42 -26.22
CA GLY A 314 10.14 -11.45 -27.69
C GLY A 314 9.62 -10.18 -28.37
N GLY A 315 9.17 -9.17 -27.62
CA GLY A 315 8.69 -7.91 -28.19
C GLY A 315 9.81 -6.90 -28.38
N GLU A 316 9.79 -6.15 -29.49
CA GLU A 316 10.68 -5.01 -29.70
C GLU A 316 10.51 -3.96 -28.59
N GLY A 317 11.32 -4.06 -27.54
CA GLY A 317 11.28 -3.16 -26.40
C GLY A 317 11.87 -3.79 -25.14
N ASN A 318 13.21 -3.75 -25.02
CA ASN A 318 13.97 -4.19 -23.84
C ASN A 318 13.48 -3.63 -22.48
N GLY A 319 12.63 -2.61 -22.45
CA GLY A 319 12.11 -2.00 -21.22
C GLY A 319 10.88 -2.68 -20.59
N SER A 320 10.13 -3.52 -21.30
CA SER A 320 8.87 -4.09 -20.79
C SER A 320 9.10 -5.25 -19.81
N TYR A 321 9.98 -6.19 -20.16
CA TYR A 321 10.33 -7.33 -19.30
C TYR A 321 10.94 -6.87 -17.97
N ASP A 322 11.98 -6.03 -18.02
CA ASP A 322 12.69 -5.58 -16.81
C ASP A 322 11.76 -4.84 -15.85
N LYS A 323 10.82 -4.06 -16.39
CA LYS A 323 9.80 -3.37 -15.61
C LYS A 323 8.83 -4.36 -14.95
N VAL A 324 8.25 -5.29 -15.70
CA VAL A 324 7.33 -6.32 -15.17
C VAL A 324 8.02 -7.15 -14.09
N PHE A 325 9.24 -7.59 -14.36
CA PHE A 325 10.02 -8.43 -13.47
C PHE A 325 10.38 -7.70 -12.17
N TYR A 326 10.76 -6.41 -12.28
CA TYR A 326 11.00 -5.57 -11.13
C TYR A 326 9.73 -5.33 -10.30
N GLU A 327 8.60 -5.01 -10.95
CA GLU A 327 7.30 -4.81 -10.28
C GLU A 327 6.89 -6.05 -9.47
N VAL A 328 7.03 -7.25 -10.04
CA VAL A 328 6.67 -8.51 -9.37
C VAL A 328 7.58 -8.78 -8.17
N ARG A 329 8.91 -8.67 -8.32
CA ARG A 329 9.83 -9.01 -7.23
C ARG A 329 9.83 -7.96 -6.11
N ALA A 330 9.58 -6.69 -6.42
CA ALA A 330 9.66 -5.58 -5.47
C ALA A 330 8.32 -5.15 -4.86
N THR A 331 7.20 -5.79 -5.24
CA THR A 331 5.89 -5.45 -4.67
C THR A 331 5.87 -5.65 -3.13
N PRO A 332 5.24 -4.74 -2.36
CA PRO A 332 5.18 -4.83 -0.89
C PRO A 332 4.56 -6.14 -0.36
N PHE A 333 3.60 -6.72 -1.07
CA PHE A 333 3.01 -7.99 -0.70
C PHE A 333 2.70 -8.81 -1.96
N LEU A 334 3.32 -9.99 -2.08
CA LEU A 334 3.17 -10.87 -3.23
C LEU A 334 2.43 -12.14 -2.81
N ILE A 335 1.46 -12.54 -3.62
CA ILE A 335 0.80 -13.84 -3.52
C ILE A 335 1.15 -14.61 -4.79
N LEU A 336 1.81 -15.76 -4.61
CA LEU A 336 2.10 -16.73 -5.66
C LEU A 336 1.18 -17.94 -5.46
N ASP A 337 0.13 -18.01 -6.26
CA ASP A 337 -0.82 -19.11 -6.24
C ASP A 337 -0.34 -20.26 -7.16
N ASP A 338 -0.65 -21.49 -6.78
CA ASP A 338 -0.31 -22.73 -7.49
C ASP A 338 1.21 -22.83 -7.83
N PHE A 339 2.05 -22.50 -6.86
CA PHE A 339 3.50 -22.64 -6.96
C PHE A 339 3.91 -24.12 -7.10
N GLY A 340 4.73 -24.43 -8.09
CA GLY A 340 5.12 -25.79 -8.46
C GLY A 340 4.20 -26.43 -9.51
N ALA A 341 3.10 -25.79 -9.91
CA ALA A 341 2.25 -26.29 -11.00
C ALA A 341 2.84 -26.01 -12.40
N GLU A 342 3.87 -25.16 -12.49
CA GLU A 342 4.54 -24.80 -13.74
C GLU A 342 5.36 -25.96 -14.34
N SER A 343 5.67 -25.83 -15.63
CA SER A 343 6.64 -26.74 -16.27
C SER A 343 8.02 -26.58 -15.62
N ALA A 344 8.64 -27.69 -15.20
CA ALA A 344 9.94 -27.74 -14.52
C ALA A 344 11.15 -27.40 -15.42
N THR A 345 11.04 -26.35 -16.23
CA THR A 345 12.11 -25.85 -17.11
C THR A 345 13.18 -25.12 -16.29
N ALA A 346 14.44 -25.21 -16.71
CA ALA A 346 15.55 -24.50 -16.05
C ALA A 346 15.30 -22.99 -15.95
N TRP A 347 14.71 -22.41 -16.99
CA TRP A 347 14.34 -20.99 -17.03
C TRP A 347 13.29 -20.64 -15.96
N ALA A 348 12.24 -21.46 -15.79
CA ALA A 348 11.22 -21.21 -14.77
C ALA A 348 11.82 -21.23 -13.36
N LYS A 349 12.63 -22.25 -13.07
CA LYS A 349 13.36 -22.37 -11.79
C LYS A 349 14.26 -21.17 -11.53
N GLU A 350 15.02 -20.73 -12.54
CA GLU A 350 15.90 -19.56 -12.44
C GLU A 350 15.10 -18.28 -12.12
N LYS A 351 13.97 -18.04 -12.80
CA LYS A 351 13.16 -16.84 -12.58
C LYS A 351 12.45 -16.84 -11.24
N LEU A 352 11.87 -17.97 -10.83
CA LEU A 352 11.28 -18.11 -9.50
C LEU A 352 12.34 -17.92 -8.40
N TYR A 353 13.54 -18.47 -8.58
CA TYR A 353 14.66 -18.24 -7.67
C TYR A 353 15.02 -16.75 -7.59
N GLN A 354 15.14 -16.04 -8.73
CA GLN A 354 15.46 -14.61 -8.73
C GLN A 354 14.40 -13.77 -7.99
N VAL A 355 13.11 -14.06 -8.21
CA VAL A 355 12.01 -13.38 -7.51
C VAL A 355 12.08 -13.65 -6.00
N LEU A 356 12.11 -14.93 -5.61
CA LEU A 356 12.08 -15.33 -4.22
C LEU A 356 13.34 -14.92 -3.46
N ASN A 357 14.52 -15.02 -4.07
CA ASN A 357 15.78 -14.62 -3.46
C ASN A 357 15.85 -13.09 -3.24
N TYR A 358 15.35 -12.29 -4.19
CA TYR A 358 15.24 -10.84 -3.98
C TYR A 358 14.32 -10.53 -2.79
N ARG A 359 13.15 -11.18 -2.74
CA ARG A 359 12.15 -10.96 -1.68
C ARG A 359 12.62 -11.41 -0.31
N TYR A 360 13.39 -12.49 -0.27
CA TYR A 360 14.01 -12.99 0.96
C TYR A 360 15.01 -11.96 1.50
N ASN A 361 15.93 -11.49 0.65
CA ASN A 361 16.92 -10.49 1.04
C ASN A 361 16.31 -9.15 1.43
N ALA A 362 15.24 -8.74 0.76
CA ALA A 362 14.50 -7.52 1.06
C ALA A 362 13.46 -7.70 2.17
N GLN A 363 13.33 -8.91 2.75
CA GLN A 363 12.36 -9.25 3.78
C GLN A 363 10.90 -8.91 3.41
N LEU A 364 10.55 -9.02 2.13
CA LEU A 364 9.24 -8.63 1.61
C LEU A 364 8.18 -9.72 1.85
N PRO A 365 7.00 -9.35 2.40
CA PRO A 365 5.91 -10.27 2.67
C PRO A 365 5.46 -11.13 1.48
N THR A 366 5.43 -12.45 1.62
CA THR A 366 5.08 -13.36 0.51
C THR A 366 4.17 -14.51 0.94
N LEU A 367 2.97 -14.60 0.36
CA LEU A 367 2.08 -15.75 0.54
C LEU A 367 2.22 -16.70 -0.65
N ILE A 368 2.47 -17.97 -0.40
CA ILE A 368 2.65 -18.98 -1.45
C ILE A 368 1.65 -20.10 -1.22
N THR A 369 0.96 -20.55 -2.27
CA THR A 369 0.19 -21.80 -2.21
C THR A 369 0.88 -22.85 -3.04
N THR A 370 0.98 -24.08 -2.52
CA THR A 370 1.58 -25.19 -3.27
C THR A 370 0.93 -26.53 -2.90
N ASN A 371 0.89 -27.41 -3.89
CA ASN A 371 0.52 -28.82 -3.74
C ASN A 371 1.73 -29.75 -3.59
N GLN A 372 2.95 -29.23 -3.79
CA GLN A 372 4.18 -30.02 -3.72
C GLN A 372 4.81 -29.90 -2.33
N PRO A 373 5.32 -31.00 -1.75
CA PRO A 373 6.08 -30.91 -0.53
C PRO A 373 7.39 -30.15 -0.78
N LEU A 374 7.91 -29.46 0.24
CA LEU A 374 9.05 -28.56 0.09
C LEU A 374 10.35 -29.28 -0.33
N ASP A 375 10.48 -30.56 -0.02
CA ASP A 375 11.60 -31.42 -0.41
C ASP A 375 11.60 -31.78 -1.90
N ALA A 376 10.48 -31.62 -2.60
CA ALA A 376 10.38 -31.77 -4.05
C ALA A 376 10.78 -30.49 -4.81
N LEU A 377 10.93 -29.36 -4.11
CA LEU A 377 11.34 -28.10 -4.72
C LEU A 377 12.84 -28.10 -5.05
N ASP A 378 13.24 -27.15 -5.90
CA ASP A 378 14.66 -26.92 -6.15
C ASP A 378 15.41 -26.62 -4.83
N PRO A 379 16.60 -27.20 -4.58
CA PRO A 379 17.31 -27.04 -3.31
C PRO A 379 17.53 -25.58 -2.90
N ALA A 380 17.75 -24.70 -3.88
CA ALA A 380 17.94 -23.28 -3.60
C ALA A 380 16.64 -22.65 -3.07
N LEU A 381 15.49 -22.99 -3.64
CA LEU A 381 14.18 -22.51 -3.20
C LEU A 381 13.76 -23.13 -1.86
N GLN A 382 13.96 -24.44 -1.72
CA GLN A 382 13.69 -25.17 -0.48
C GLN A 382 14.42 -24.54 0.70
N SER A 383 15.69 -24.19 0.53
CA SER A 383 16.51 -23.57 1.58
C SER A 383 15.90 -22.26 2.11
N ARG A 384 15.29 -21.42 1.26
CA ARG A 384 14.65 -20.16 1.71
C ARG A 384 13.29 -20.43 2.36
N MET A 385 12.52 -21.37 1.81
CA MET A 385 11.20 -21.73 2.37
C MET A 385 11.29 -22.54 3.66
N SER A 386 12.45 -23.13 3.97
CA SER A 386 12.69 -23.89 5.20
C SER A 386 13.27 -23.04 6.33
N ASP A 387 13.59 -21.77 6.08
CA ASP A 387 14.00 -20.85 7.14
C ASP A 387 12.79 -20.50 8.01
N GLN A 388 12.72 -21.10 9.20
CA GLN A 388 11.59 -20.96 10.11
C GLN A 388 11.48 -19.58 10.75
N GLU A 389 12.55 -18.78 10.76
CA GLU A 389 12.51 -17.40 11.25
C GLU A 389 11.74 -16.51 10.27
N TYR A 390 11.88 -16.78 8.97
CA TYR A 390 11.26 -15.98 7.92
C TYR A 390 9.99 -16.60 7.33
N CYS A 391 9.87 -17.92 7.32
CA CYS A 391 8.86 -18.65 6.56
C CYS A 391 8.06 -19.59 7.47
N GLY A 392 6.78 -19.26 7.66
CA GLY A 392 5.80 -20.16 8.25
C GLY A 392 5.26 -21.14 7.21
N VAL A 393 5.30 -22.44 7.49
CA VAL A 393 4.72 -23.48 6.62
C VAL A 393 3.47 -24.03 7.28
N LEU A 394 2.32 -23.76 6.66
CA LEU A 394 1.01 -24.10 7.18
C LEU A 394 0.38 -25.20 6.31
N PRO A 395 0.31 -26.44 6.82
CA PRO A 395 -0.38 -27.50 6.11
C PRO A 395 -1.89 -27.29 6.16
N VAL A 396 -2.55 -27.36 5.01
CA VAL A 396 -4.00 -27.26 4.85
C VAL A 396 -4.56 -28.62 4.46
N PHE A 397 -5.02 -29.35 5.48
CA PHE A 397 -5.59 -30.68 5.37
C PHE A 397 -7.11 -30.59 5.29
N ALA A 398 -7.64 -30.86 4.11
CA ALA A 398 -9.07 -30.95 3.88
C ALA A 398 -9.37 -31.96 2.76
N PRO A 399 -10.56 -32.56 2.75
CA PRO A 399 -11.15 -33.07 1.52
C PRO A 399 -11.28 -31.98 0.44
N ASP A 400 -11.79 -32.33 -0.73
CA ASP A 400 -11.99 -31.36 -1.81
C ASP A 400 -13.13 -30.39 -1.48
N TYR A 401 -12.75 -29.18 -1.08
CA TYR A 401 -13.58 -28.03 -0.73
C TYR A 401 -14.56 -27.61 -1.83
N ARG A 402 -14.32 -28.02 -3.08
CA ARG A 402 -15.23 -27.72 -4.19
C ARG A 402 -16.50 -28.58 -4.15
N LYS A 403 -16.42 -29.77 -3.51
CA LYS A 403 -17.54 -30.72 -3.44
C LYS A 403 -18.60 -30.35 -2.40
N THR A 404 -18.25 -29.48 -1.46
CA THR A 404 -19.13 -29.03 -0.37
C THR A 404 -19.87 -27.73 -0.71
N ARG A 405 -19.48 -27.02 -1.78
CA ARG A 405 -20.22 -25.89 -2.37
C ARG A 405 -21.50 -26.38 -3.06
N SER A 406 -22.53 -26.68 -2.28
CA SER A 406 -23.86 -27.14 -2.74
C SER A 406 -24.63 -26.14 -3.63
N GLY A 407 -24.12 -24.92 -3.84
CA GLY A 407 -24.80 -23.86 -4.61
C GLY A 407 -24.36 -23.64 -6.05
N LEU A 408 -23.21 -24.16 -6.51
CA LEU A 408 -22.65 -23.79 -7.84
C LEU A 408 -22.95 -24.80 -8.96
N TRP A 409 -23.35 -26.02 -8.62
CA TRP A 409 -23.66 -27.09 -9.58
C TRP A 409 -25.10 -27.61 -9.46
N GLN A 410 -26.05 -26.77 -9.04
CA GLN A 410 -27.46 -27.11 -9.27
C GLN A 410 -27.68 -27.09 -10.78
N ARG A 411 -27.71 -28.27 -11.41
CA ARG A 411 -28.24 -28.44 -12.76
C ARG A 411 -29.62 -27.79 -12.78
N ARG A 412 -29.80 -26.73 -13.57
CA ARG A 412 -31.14 -26.22 -13.86
C ARG A 412 -31.96 -27.42 -14.39
N PRO A 413 -33.13 -27.71 -13.81
CA PRO A 413 -33.99 -28.75 -14.36
C PRO A 413 -34.33 -28.38 -15.81
N ARG A 414 -34.33 -29.41 -16.66
CA ARG A 414 -34.52 -29.31 -18.11
C ARG A 414 -35.85 -28.68 -18.48
#